data_AF-A0A1D3TSL2-F1
#
_entry.id   AF-A0A1D3TSL2-F1
#
_cell.length_a   1.000
_cell.length_b   1.000
_cell.length_c   1.000
_cell.angle_alpha   90.00
_cell.angle_beta   90.00
_cell.angle_gamma   90.00
#
_symmetry.space_group_name_H-M   'P 1'
#
loop_
_entity.id
_entity.type
_entity.pdbx_description
1 polymer ?
#
loop_
_entity_poly.entity_id
_entity_poly.type
_entity_poly.pdbx_seq_one_letter_code
_entity_poly.pdbx_strand_id
1 'polypeptide(L)'
;MENDELIQYYRQHYRSLFLFALSLTKRKEDAEDLVANAFLKSILCFEKGNFKAWIYTVIRNEFINLYKGRKRFVSGAEMNEKEFEEALNLDEEMPVDFSAEKNLKKTMEKQINKRVFRSVLLIFLGIAGAILIISNLFDQIFYNPEKSSPYLESKLAYSDFNLLMDIYIGLNYPGRVYYPVEEESESSGFGKYLVKAKVQDDFSPLVINGQYNTVFEVKRNKLSIEMISDETNLAVKISEFYNDSKETPSKSYVKGILGITEEKIEEIEKLPESAVLKASISFPESIPLEETLEFLKVYPDSRFVWIGLDSKERFVEGTYDGINLMQVIGYDFNNQVKEKYPSLMLGKDASECTAEELEECYRSRLQILNDNPDFMKLMNSCIGDPVNLEREQELRELRISEIEEDGLYSIGVYGYIRKQDFLNMVKDGSVVYADIQDVKLSFFNH
;
A
#
# COMPACT_ATOMS: atom_id res chain seq x y z
N MET A 1 -54.00 -10.64 -53.30
CA MET A 1 -52.67 -10.25 -52.82
C MET A 1 -51.78 -10.27 -54.06
N GLU A 2 -51.12 -9.17 -54.38
CA GLU A 2 -50.26 -9.12 -55.57
C GLU A 2 -48.99 -9.98 -55.35
N ASN A 3 -48.36 -10.45 -56.44
CA ASN A 3 -47.18 -11.33 -56.36
C ASN A 3 -46.03 -10.70 -55.57
N ASP A 4 -45.88 -9.37 -55.62
CA ASP A 4 -44.85 -8.65 -54.86
C ASP A 4 -45.13 -8.65 -53.35
N GLU A 5 -46.40 -8.58 -52.94
CA GLU A 5 -46.82 -8.69 -51.54
C GLU A 5 -46.54 -10.11 -50.99
N LEU A 6 -46.74 -11.15 -51.81
CA LEU A 6 -46.41 -12.54 -51.48
C LEU A 6 -44.91 -12.75 -51.25
N ILE A 7 -44.07 -12.15 -52.10
CA ILE A 7 -42.60 -12.22 -51.98
C ILE A 7 -42.12 -11.46 -50.74
N GLN A 8 -42.73 -10.32 -50.43
CA GLN A 8 -42.42 -9.59 -49.20
C GLN A 8 -42.82 -10.39 -47.96
N TYR A 9 -44.01 -11.01 -47.98
CA TYR A 9 -44.46 -11.90 -46.90
C TYR A 9 -43.53 -13.10 -46.72
N TYR A 10 -43.06 -13.70 -47.81
CA TYR A 10 -42.05 -14.76 -47.78
C TYR A 10 -40.81 -14.32 -47.02
N ARG A 11 -40.20 -13.19 -47.40
CA ARG A 11 -38.98 -12.69 -46.75
C ARG A 11 -39.18 -12.43 -45.26
N GLN A 12 -40.34 -11.89 -44.88
CA GLN A 12 -40.64 -11.55 -43.49
C GLN A 12 -40.95 -12.78 -42.62
N HIS A 13 -41.59 -13.80 -43.18
CA HIS A 13 -42.12 -14.95 -42.42
C HIS A 13 -41.45 -16.29 -42.73
N TYR A 14 -40.48 -16.33 -43.65
CA TYR A 14 -39.76 -17.55 -44.06
C TYR A 14 -39.24 -18.33 -42.86
N ARG A 15 -38.57 -17.64 -41.93
CA ARG A 15 -38.00 -18.30 -40.74
C ARG A 15 -39.07 -19.00 -39.89
N SER A 16 -40.24 -18.39 -39.72
CA SER A 16 -41.33 -18.98 -38.94
C SER A 16 -41.92 -20.20 -39.63
N LEU A 17 -42.16 -20.11 -40.95
CA LEU A 17 -42.71 -21.19 -41.75
C LEU A 17 -41.73 -22.35 -41.89
N PHE A 18 -40.44 -22.04 -42.04
CA PHE A 18 -39.35 -22.99 -42.05
C PHE A 18 -39.24 -23.76 -40.73
N LEU A 19 -39.33 -23.07 -39.60
CA LEU A 19 -39.32 -23.74 -38.29
C LEU A 19 -40.55 -24.64 -38.07
N PHE A 20 -41.72 -24.22 -38.55
CA PHE A 20 -42.92 -25.06 -38.53
C PHE A 20 -42.74 -26.30 -39.41
N ALA A 21 -42.29 -26.15 -40.66
CA ALA A 21 -41.97 -27.28 -41.54
C ALA A 21 -40.91 -28.22 -40.93
N LEU A 22 -39.85 -27.67 -40.33
CA LEU A 22 -38.80 -28.45 -39.66
C LEU A 22 -39.32 -29.23 -38.46
N SER A 23 -40.31 -28.69 -37.75
CA SER A 23 -40.96 -29.41 -36.66
C SER A 23 -41.70 -30.66 -37.13
N LEU A 24 -42.20 -30.66 -38.39
CA LEU A 24 -42.87 -31.80 -39.03
C LEU A 24 -41.86 -32.79 -39.63
N THR A 25 -40.91 -32.30 -40.42
CA THR A 25 -40.00 -33.17 -41.21
C THR A 25 -38.81 -33.71 -40.42
N LYS A 26 -38.41 -33.02 -39.35
CA LYS A 26 -37.18 -33.26 -38.57
C LYS A 26 -35.89 -33.24 -39.40
N ARG A 27 -35.94 -32.85 -40.68
CA ARG A 27 -34.80 -32.74 -41.60
C ARG A 27 -34.79 -31.38 -42.26
N LYS A 28 -33.61 -30.77 -42.34
CA LYS A 28 -33.44 -29.40 -42.84
C LYS A 28 -33.85 -29.30 -44.31
N GLU A 29 -33.32 -30.17 -45.17
CA GLU A 29 -33.60 -30.12 -46.62
C GLU A 29 -35.09 -30.25 -46.91
N ASP A 30 -35.74 -31.27 -46.30
CA ASP A 30 -37.18 -31.51 -46.46
C ASP A 30 -38.04 -30.31 -46.01
N ALA A 31 -37.60 -29.56 -44.99
CA ALA A 31 -38.31 -28.39 -44.51
C ALA A 31 -38.15 -27.17 -45.43
N GLU A 32 -36.97 -26.97 -46.02
CA GLU A 32 -36.73 -25.90 -47.00
C GLU A 32 -37.59 -26.14 -48.25
N ASP A 33 -37.58 -27.37 -48.76
CA ASP A 33 -38.36 -27.76 -49.94
C ASP A 33 -39.87 -27.58 -49.73
N LEU A 34 -40.35 -27.96 -48.56
CA LEU A 34 -41.77 -27.92 -48.24
C LEU A 34 -42.29 -26.48 -48.11
N VAL A 35 -41.50 -25.57 -47.55
CA VAL A 35 -41.83 -24.14 -47.54
C VAL A 35 -41.77 -23.56 -48.95
N ALA A 36 -40.71 -23.86 -49.71
CA ALA A 36 -40.57 -23.37 -51.08
C ALA A 36 -41.75 -23.79 -51.97
N ASN A 37 -42.14 -25.06 -51.90
CA ASN A 37 -43.29 -25.60 -52.63
C ASN A 37 -44.62 -24.96 -52.20
N ALA A 38 -44.80 -24.72 -50.90
CA ALA A 38 -46.01 -24.05 -50.41
C ALA A 38 -46.12 -22.62 -50.94
N PHE A 39 -45.01 -21.87 -51.00
CA PHE A 39 -45.03 -20.52 -51.56
C PHE A 39 -45.21 -20.51 -53.08
N LEU A 40 -44.63 -21.47 -53.80
CA LEU A 40 -44.88 -21.62 -55.23
C LEU A 40 -46.37 -21.86 -55.51
N LYS A 41 -47.02 -22.75 -54.75
CA LYS A 41 -48.48 -22.97 -54.83
C LYS A 41 -49.28 -21.74 -54.48
N SER A 42 -48.77 -20.94 -53.54
CA SER A 42 -49.40 -19.70 -53.12
C SER A 42 -49.47 -18.66 -54.25
N ILE A 43 -48.40 -18.54 -55.04
CA ILE A 43 -48.35 -17.64 -56.21
C ILE A 43 -49.35 -18.09 -57.28
N LEU A 44 -49.55 -19.41 -57.42
CA LEU A 44 -50.38 -19.97 -58.48
C LEU A 44 -51.87 -20.06 -58.12
N CYS A 45 -52.21 -20.26 -56.83
CA CYS A 45 -53.55 -20.70 -56.43
C CYS A 45 -54.22 -19.84 -55.35
N PHE A 46 -53.53 -18.88 -54.75
CA PHE A 46 -54.12 -18.07 -53.68
C PHE A 46 -54.85 -16.85 -54.23
N GLU A 47 -56.18 -16.81 -54.08
CA GLU A 47 -56.99 -15.69 -54.58
C GLU A 47 -57.39 -14.69 -53.48
N LYS A 48 -57.94 -15.18 -52.35
CA LYS A 48 -58.44 -14.34 -51.25
C LYS A 48 -58.53 -15.10 -49.92
N GLY A 49 -58.39 -14.40 -48.79
CA GLY A 49 -58.55 -14.95 -47.44
C GLY A 49 -57.36 -14.66 -46.51
N ASN A 50 -57.30 -15.36 -45.37
CA ASN A 50 -56.17 -15.25 -44.44
C ASN A 50 -54.97 -16.07 -44.96
N PHE A 51 -54.03 -15.38 -45.60
CA PHE A 51 -52.84 -16.00 -46.19
C PHE A 51 -52.03 -16.81 -45.18
N LYS A 52 -51.91 -16.34 -43.93
CA LYS A 52 -51.17 -17.01 -42.87
C LYS A 52 -51.78 -18.36 -42.54
N ALA A 53 -53.09 -18.46 -42.34
CA ALA A 53 -53.73 -19.75 -42.08
C ALA A 53 -53.63 -20.70 -43.29
N TRP A 54 -53.79 -20.14 -44.49
CA TRP A 54 -53.74 -20.88 -45.74
C TRP A 54 -52.36 -21.52 -45.98
N ILE A 55 -51.27 -20.75 -45.84
CA ILE A 55 -49.92 -21.26 -46.14
C ILE A 55 -49.48 -22.36 -45.16
N TYR A 56 -49.86 -22.27 -43.88
CA TYR A 56 -49.61 -23.34 -42.90
C TYR A 56 -50.37 -24.63 -43.25
N THR A 57 -51.59 -24.49 -43.77
CA THR A 57 -52.40 -25.63 -44.25
C THR A 57 -51.75 -26.31 -45.46
N VAL A 58 -51.26 -25.51 -46.42
CA VAL A 58 -50.57 -26.04 -47.61
C VAL A 58 -49.29 -26.78 -47.21
N ILE A 59 -48.47 -26.19 -46.35
CA ILE A 59 -47.27 -26.83 -45.78
C ILE A 59 -47.61 -28.19 -45.15
N ARG A 60 -48.66 -28.25 -44.32
CA ARG A 60 -49.10 -29.52 -43.71
C ARG A 60 -49.54 -30.55 -44.77
N ASN A 61 -50.32 -30.13 -45.76
CA ASN A 61 -50.80 -31.02 -46.81
C ASN A 61 -49.65 -31.57 -47.67
N GLU A 62 -48.66 -30.74 -47.99
CA GLU A 62 -47.45 -31.19 -48.66
C GLU A 62 -46.66 -32.19 -47.82
N PHE A 63 -46.60 -31.98 -46.51
CA PHE A 63 -45.92 -32.92 -45.60
C PHE A 63 -46.63 -34.28 -45.60
N ILE A 64 -47.96 -34.28 -45.49
CA ILE A 64 -48.77 -35.50 -45.54
C ILE A 64 -48.57 -36.22 -46.88
N ASN A 65 -48.50 -35.49 -48.00
CA ASN A 65 -48.24 -36.06 -49.32
C ASN A 65 -46.84 -36.67 -49.44
N LEU A 66 -45.80 -35.96 -48.98
CA LEU A 66 -44.42 -36.48 -48.93
C LEU A 66 -44.33 -37.73 -48.04
N TYR A 67 -45.02 -37.73 -46.91
CA TYR A 67 -45.06 -38.85 -45.98
C TYR A 67 -45.77 -40.07 -46.58
N LYS A 68 -46.94 -39.87 -47.22
CA LYS A 68 -47.68 -40.92 -47.94
C LYS A 68 -46.87 -41.48 -49.12
N GLY A 69 -46.12 -40.65 -49.82
CA GLY A 69 -45.21 -41.05 -50.90
C GLY A 69 -44.07 -41.92 -50.41
N ARG A 70 -43.41 -41.56 -49.30
CA ARG A 70 -42.33 -42.37 -48.70
C ARG A 70 -42.84 -43.75 -48.23
N LYS A 71 -44.07 -43.85 -47.72
CA LYS A 71 -44.70 -45.13 -47.33
C LYS A 71 -44.96 -46.07 -48.52
N ARG A 72 -45.13 -45.55 -49.75
CA ARG A 72 -45.31 -46.37 -50.97
C ARG A 72 -44.00 -46.92 -51.54
N PHE A 73 -42.86 -46.29 -51.24
CA PHE A 73 -41.54 -46.69 -51.76
C PHE A 73 -40.73 -47.57 -50.78
N VAL A 74 -41.15 -47.70 -49.51
CA VAL A 74 -40.45 -48.49 -48.49
C VAL A 74 -41.37 -49.59 -47.96
N SER A 75 -41.41 -50.72 -48.67
CA SER A 75 -41.92 -51.99 -48.10
C SER A 75 -40.86 -52.54 -47.15
N GLY A 76 -40.88 -52.15 -45.88
CA GLY A 76 -40.05 -52.80 -44.85
C GLY A 76 -39.46 -51.95 -43.74
N ALA A 77 -39.88 -50.69 -43.55
CA ALA A 77 -39.52 -49.94 -42.34
C ALA A 77 -40.71 -49.89 -41.38
N GLU A 78 -40.56 -50.52 -40.21
CA GLU A 78 -41.47 -50.37 -39.08
C GLU A 78 -41.46 -48.90 -38.64
N MET A 79 -42.56 -48.20 -38.93
CA MET A 79 -42.77 -46.81 -38.57
C MET A 79 -44.10 -46.70 -37.82
N ASN A 80 -44.06 -46.01 -36.68
CA ASN A 80 -45.04 -46.01 -35.60
C ASN A 80 -46.47 -45.69 -36.10
N GLU A 81 -47.35 -46.68 -36.08
CA GLU A 81 -48.75 -46.57 -36.56
C GLU A 81 -49.56 -45.52 -35.77
N LYS A 82 -49.16 -45.26 -34.51
CA LYS A 82 -49.72 -44.19 -33.68
C LYS A 82 -49.44 -42.77 -34.21
N GLU A 83 -48.26 -42.52 -34.77
CA GLU A 83 -47.94 -41.20 -35.35
C GLU A 83 -48.73 -40.93 -36.64
N PHE A 84 -49.11 -42.01 -37.34
CA PHE A 84 -49.94 -41.95 -38.55
C PHE A 84 -51.41 -41.66 -38.24
N GLU A 85 -51.97 -42.26 -37.19
CA GLU A 85 -53.34 -41.96 -36.73
C GLU A 85 -53.47 -40.54 -36.15
N GLU A 86 -52.47 -40.06 -35.41
CA GLU A 86 -52.44 -38.66 -34.91
C GLU A 86 -52.35 -37.63 -36.04
N ALA A 87 -51.63 -37.92 -37.14
CA ALA A 87 -51.54 -37.02 -38.29
C ALA A 87 -52.84 -36.94 -39.12
N LEU A 88 -53.65 -38.01 -39.10
CA LEU A 88 -54.92 -38.14 -39.82
C LEU A 88 -56.12 -37.57 -39.04
N ASN A 89 -56.11 -37.60 -37.70
CA ASN A 89 -57.24 -37.17 -36.85
C ASN A 89 -57.30 -35.65 -36.57
N LEU A 90 -56.60 -34.83 -37.34
CA LEU A 90 -56.52 -33.38 -37.17
C LEU A 90 -57.44 -32.65 -38.18
N ASP A 91 -58.72 -33.03 -38.21
CA ASP A 91 -59.78 -32.46 -39.06
C ASP A 91 -60.84 -31.65 -38.29
N GLU A 92 -60.58 -31.28 -37.03
CA GLU A 92 -61.35 -30.25 -36.33
C GLU A 92 -60.43 -29.07 -35.97
N GLU A 93 -60.95 -27.86 -36.16
CA GLU A 93 -60.27 -26.55 -36.04
C GLU A 93 -59.17 -26.53 -34.95
N MET A 94 -57.91 -26.71 -35.36
CA MET A 94 -56.78 -26.50 -34.47
C MET A 94 -56.30 -25.04 -34.56
N PRO A 95 -56.17 -24.34 -33.43
CA PRO A 95 -55.49 -23.06 -33.39
C PRO A 95 -54.04 -23.27 -33.81
N VAL A 96 -53.52 -22.42 -34.70
CA VAL A 96 -52.09 -22.37 -35.03
C VAL A 96 -51.31 -22.25 -33.73
N ASP A 97 -50.70 -23.35 -33.26
CA ASP A 97 -50.11 -23.39 -31.94
C ASP A 97 -48.78 -22.61 -31.91
N PHE A 98 -48.90 -21.32 -31.60
CA PHE A 98 -47.76 -20.45 -31.30
C PHE A 98 -46.97 -20.90 -30.06
N SER A 99 -47.43 -21.89 -29.29
CA SER A 99 -46.70 -22.44 -28.15
C SER A 99 -45.43 -23.17 -28.58
N ALA A 100 -45.42 -23.86 -29.74
CA ALA A 100 -44.22 -24.50 -30.26
C ALA A 100 -43.12 -23.47 -30.59
N GLU A 101 -43.48 -22.35 -31.22
CA GLU A 101 -42.58 -21.23 -31.49
C GLU A 101 -42.08 -20.57 -30.19
N LYS A 102 -42.98 -20.39 -29.21
CA LYS A 102 -42.68 -19.82 -27.90
C LYS A 102 -41.76 -20.72 -27.08
N ASN A 103 -41.97 -22.03 -27.11
CA ASN A 103 -41.17 -23.04 -26.41
C ASN A 103 -39.79 -23.19 -27.05
N LEU A 104 -39.70 -23.11 -28.40
CA LEU A 104 -38.43 -23.09 -29.12
C LEU A 104 -37.63 -21.83 -28.80
N LYS A 105 -38.26 -20.63 -28.85
CA LYS A 105 -37.63 -19.36 -28.47
C LYS A 105 -37.10 -19.42 -27.04
N LYS A 106 -37.91 -19.86 -26.07
CA LYS A 106 -37.48 -20.05 -24.68
C LYS A 106 -36.31 -21.03 -24.54
N THR A 107 -36.30 -22.12 -25.30
CA THR A 107 -35.22 -23.12 -25.27
C THR A 107 -33.93 -22.55 -25.84
N MET A 108 -34.02 -21.81 -26.96
CA MET A 108 -32.88 -21.13 -27.57
C MET A 108 -32.34 -20.01 -26.68
N GLU A 109 -33.21 -19.19 -26.09
CA GLU A 109 -32.83 -18.14 -25.12
C GLU A 109 -32.12 -18.74 -23.91
N LYS A 110 -32.62 -19.84 -23.35
CA LYS A 110 -31.97 -20.55 -22.23
C LYS A 110 -30.58 -21.07 -22.63
N GLN A 111 -30.42 -21.62 -23.84
CA GLN A 111 -29.13 -22.10 -24.32
C GLN A 111 -28.13 -20.98 -24.62
N ILE A 112 -28.60 -19.88 -25.23
CA ILE A 112 -27.79 -18.69 -25.51
C ILE A 112 -27.37 -18.04 -24.19
N ASN A 113 -28.30 -17.80 -23.27
CA ASN A 113 -28.01 -17.22 -21.96
C ASN A 113 -27.03 -18.09 -21.16
N LYS A 114 -27.12 -19.43 -21.25
CA LYS A 114 -26.14 -20.33 -20.62
C LYS A 114 -24.74 -20.19 -21.23
N ARG A 115 -24.62 -19.98 -22.54
CA ARG A 115 -23.33 -19.72 -23.22
C ARG A 115 -22.78 -18.34 -22.84
N VAL A 116 -23.62 -17.31 -22.93
CA VAL A 116 -23.27 -15.93 -22.53
C VAL A 116 -22.82 -15.89 -21.07
N PHE A 117 -23.58 -16.51 -20.16
CA PHE A 117 -23.23 -16.60 -18.75
C PHE A 117 -21.87 -17.28 -18.53
N ARG A 118 -21.59 -18.39 -19.23
CA ARG A 118 -20.28 -19.06 -19.15
C ARG A 118 -19.15 -18.16 -19.67
N SER A 119 -19.36 -17.47 -20.79
CA SER A 119 -18.36 -16.55 -21.34
C SER A 119 -18.10 -15.36 -20.40
N VAL A 120 -19.15 -14.76 -19.84
CA VAL A 120 -19.04 -13.66 -18.86
C VAL A 120 -18.34 -14.14 -17.59
N LEU A 121 -18.69 -15.33 -17.09
CA LEU A 121 -18.05 -15.93 -15.93
C LEU A 121 -16.55 -16.18 -16.16
N LEU A 122 -16.17 -16.68 -17.34
CA LEU A 122 -14.76 -16.90 -17.69
C LEU A 122 -13.99 -15.58 -17.78
N ILE A 123 -14.60 -14.53 -18.35
CA ILE A 123 -13.99 -13.19 -18.38
C ILE A 123 -13.80 -12.66 -16.96
N PHE A 124 -14.83 -12.79 -16.10
CA PHE A 124 -14.76 -12.35 -14.71
C PHE A 124 -13.68 -13.10 -13.93
N LEU A 125 -13.59 -14.43 -14.07
CA LEU A 125 -12.54 -15.24 -13.46
C LEU A 125 -11.15 -14.87 -14.00
N GLY A 126 -11.04 -14.58 -15.29
CA GLY A 126 -9.80 -14.10 -15.90
C GLY A 126 -9.34 -12.75 -15.32
N ILE A 127 -10.26 -11.80 -15.16
CA ILE A 127 -9.99 -10.50 -14.54
C ILE A 127 -9.60 -10.66 -13.07
N ALA A 128 -10.34 -11.46 -12.30
CA ALA A 128 -10.04 -11.72 -10.90
C ALA A 128 -8.67 -12.40 -10.73
N GLY A 129 -8.35 -13.38 -11.58
CA GLY A 129 -7.03 -14.01 -11.61
C GLY A 129 -5.92 -13.01 -11.95
N ALA A 130 -6.12 -12.15 -12.95
CA ALA A 130 -5.18 -11.10 -13.30
C ALA A 130 -4.95 -10.11 -12.15
N ILE A 131 -6.01 -9.72 -11.43
CA ILE A 131 -5.92 -8.85 -10.24
C ILE A 131 -5.02 -9.46 -9.17
N LEU A 132 -5.22 -10.75 -8.84
CA LEU A 132 -4.41 -11.43 -7.83
C LEU A 132 -2.93 -11.54 -8.26
N ILE A 133 -2.68 -11.87 -9.53
CA ILE A 133 -1.33 -11.95 -10.10
C ILE A 133 -0.65 -10.58 -10.04
N ILE A 134 -1.35 -9.52 -10.47
CA ILE A 134 -0.81 -8.15 -10.47
C ILE A 134 -0.51 -7.69 -9.04
N SER A 135 -1.39 -7.97 -8.08
CA SER A 135 -1.14 -7.62 -6.67
C SER A 135 0.14 -8.26 -6.16
N ASN A 136 0.28 -9.58 -6.32
CA ASN A 136 1.47 -10.31 -5.88
C ASN A 136 2.75 -9.86 -6.62
N LEU A 137 2.64 -9.53 -7.91
CA LEU A 137 3.78 -8.97 -8.66
C LEU A 137 4.23 -7.62 -8.08
N PHE A 138 3.28 -6.78 -7.66
CA PHE A 138 3.59 -5.47 -7.09
C PHE A 138 4.30 -5.62 -5.74
N ASP A 139 3.92 -6.61 -4.93
CA ASP A 139 4.57 -6.91 -3.65
C ASP A 139 6.03 -7.42 -3.82
N GLN A 140 6.42 -7.82 -5.04
CA GLN A 140 7.80 -8.21 -5.38
C GLN A 140 8.62 -7.08 -6.01
N ILE A 141 7.97 -6.19 -6.75
CA ILE A 141 8.63 -5.08 -7.46
C ILE A 141 8.83 -3.87 -6.56
N PHE A 142 7.86 -3.60 -5.68
CA PHE A 142 7.88 -2.45 -4.78
C PHE A 142 8.29 -2.86 -3.37
N TYR A 143 8.77 -1.89 -2.61
CA TYR A 143 9.11 -2.07 -1.19
C TYR A 143 7.90 -2.63 -0.43
N ASN A 144 8.12 -3.73 0.29
CA ASN A 144 7.11 -4.46 1.04
C ASN A 144 7.55 -4.52 2.52
N PRO A 145 6.91 -3.73 3.40
CA PRO A 145 7.18 -3.76 4.85
C PRO A 145 6.90 -5.12 5.51
N GLU A 146 5.97 -5.91 4.96
CA GLU A 146 5.56 -7.24 5.49
C GLU A 146 6.47 -8.39 5.01
N LYS A 147 7.53 -8.09 4.26
CA LYS A 147 8.45 -9.12 3.77
C LYS A 147 9.16 -9.80 4.97
N SER A 148 9.42 -11.09 4.83
CA SER A 148 10.14 -11.86 5.85
C SER A 148 11.47 -11.21 6.21
N SER A 149 11.68 -10.95 7.51
CA SER A 149 12.88 -10.32 8.02
C SER A 149 14.12 -11.21 7.83
N PRO A 150 15.20 -10.73 7.19
CA PRO A 150 16.52 -11.34 7.27
C PRO A 150 17.28 -10.87 8.52
N TYR A 151 16.74 -9.93 9.31
CA TYR A 151 17.42 -9.33 10.46
C TYR A 151 17.01 -9.95 11.80
N LEU A 152 15.72 -10.27 11.95
CA LEU A 152 15.09 -10.59 13.24
C LEU A 152 14.83 -12.08 13.39
N GLU A 153 15.05 -12.62 14.60
CA GLU A 153 14.58 -13.95 14.98
C GLU A 153 13.06 -13.90 15.19
N SER A 154 12.33 -14.82 14.56
CA SER A 154 10.88 -14.77 14.32
C SER A 154 9.96 -14.92 15.55
N LYS A 155 10.39 -14.48 16.74
CA LYS A 155 9.61 -14.55 18.00
C LYS A 155 9.01 -13.23 18.44
N LEU A 156 9.44 -12.09 17.89
CA LEU A 156 8.83 -10.78 18.10
C LEU A 156 8.19 -10.31 16.79
N ALA A 157 7.03 -9.66 16.89
CA ALA A 157 6.17 -9.35 15.75
C ALA A 157 6.77 -8.34 14.75
N TYR A 158 7.87 -7.68 15.10
CA TYR A 158 8.35 -6.48 14.39
C TYR A 158 8.92 -6.77 12.99
N SER A 159 8.50 -5.95 12.02
CA SER A 159 9.08 -5.91 10.67
C SER A 159 10.46 -5.22 10.57
N ASP A 160 11.16 -5.45 9.45
CA ASP A 160 12.38 -4.71 9.10
C ASP A 160 12.14 -3.21 8.97
N PHE A 161 10.96 -2.83 8.47
CA PHE A 161 10.58 -1.44 8.37
C PHE A 161 10.58 -0.76 9.75
N ASN A 162 10.08 -1.44 10.78
CA ASN A 162 10.06 -0.91 12.15
C ASN A 162 11.48 -0.71 12.70
N LEU A 163 12.36 -1.70 12.50
CA LEU A 163 13.77 -1.61 12.89
C LEU A 163 14.48 -0.44 12.20
N LEU A 164 14.32 -0.33 10.88
CA LEU A 164 14.97 0.71 10.09
C LEU A 164 14.39 2.09 10.40
N MET A 165 13.10 2.20 10.66
CA MET A 165 12.45 3.44 11.06
C MET A 165 12.88 3.90 12.46
N ASP A 166 12.98 2.98 13.42
CA ASP A 166 13.49 3.26 14.76
C ASP A 166 14.93 3.80 14.71
N ILE A 167 15.81 3.11 13.96
CA ILE A 167 17.19 3.57 13.74
C ILE A 167 17.20 4.92 13.05
N TYR A 168 16.44 5.10 11.95
CA TYR A 168 16.40 6.36 11.23
C TYR A 168 15.93 7.50 12.13
N ILE A 169 14.84 7.33 12.87
CA ILE A 169 14.35 8.36 13.78
C ILE A 169 15.37 8.67 14.87
N GLY A 170 15.95 7.64 15.50
CA GLY A 170 16.95 7.80 16.56
C GLY A 170 18.23 8.50 16.10
N LEU A 171 18.63 8.37 14.84
CA LEU A 171 19.79 9.08 14.31
C LEU A 171 19.50 10.53 13.89
N ASN A 172 18.24 10.87 13.58
CA ASN A 172 17.92 12.09 12.83
C ASN A 172 17.01 13.08 13.57
N TYR A 173 16.28 12.66 14.60
CA TYR A 173 15.29 13.50 15.29
C TYR A 173 15.51 13.44 16.82
N PRO A 174 16.15 14.46 17.41
CA PRO A 174 16.39 14.53 18.85
C PRO A 174 15.09 14.40 19.67
N GLY A 175 15.13 13.62 20.75
CA GLY A 175 13.99 13.42 21.66
C GLY A 175 12.79 12.67 21.10
N ARG A 176 12.86 12.20 19.85
CA ARG A 176 11.79 11.39 19.25
C ARG A 176 12.12 9.92 19.35
N VAL A 177 11.11 9.14 19.76
CA VAL A 177 11.21 7.68 19.80
C VAL A 177 10.08 7.06 18.99
N TYR A 178 10.44 6.05 18.22
CA TYR A 178 9.54 5.23 17.44
C TYR A 178 9.03 4.04 18.25
N TYR A 179 7.76 3.68 18.11
CA TYR A 179 7.15 2.48 18.69
C TYR A 179 6.27 1.76 17.68
N PRO A 180 6.59 0.52 17.30
CA PRO A 180 5.65 -0.32 16.57
C PRO A 180 4.47 -0.71 17.48
N VAL A 181 3.29 -0.89 16.88
CA VAL A 181 2.09 -1.40 17.57
C VAL A 181 1.76 -2.81 17.08
N GLU A 182 1.15 -3.66 17.92
CA GLU A 182 0.95 -5.10 17.62
C GLU A 182 0.20 -5.41 16.30
N GLU A 183 -0.70 -4.52 15.85
CA GLU A 183 -1.29 -4.57 14.49
C GLU A 183 -0.47 -3.72 13.53
N GLU A 184 0.72 -4.23 13.20
CA GLU A 184 1.81 -3.45 12.60
C GLU A 184 1.49 -2.91 11.21
N SER A 185 0.95 -3.77 10.34
CA SER A 185 0.68 -3.37 8.97
C SER A 185 -0.47 -4.12 8.32
N GLU A 186 -1.16 -3.41 7.43
CA GLU A 186 -2.25 -3.95 6.63
C GLU A 186 -1.95 -3.73 5.13
N SER A 187 -1.69 -4.82 4.41
CA SER A 187 -1.67 -4.81 2.96
C SER A 187 -3.06 -4.57 2.39
N SER A 188 -3.21 -3.47 1.64
CA SER A 188 -4.41 -3.19 0.83
C SER A 188 -4.29 -3.77 -0.59
N GLY A 189 -3.22 -4.53 -0.87
CA GLY A 189 -2.85 -5.03 -2.18
C GLY A 189 -2.27 -3.97 -3.11
N PHE A 190 -1.76 -4.42 -4.26
CA PHE A 190 -1.17 -3.57 -5.30
C PHE A 190 -0.03 -2.65 -4.81
N GLY A 191 0.84 -3.21 -3.95
CA GLY A 191 1.99 -2.49 -3.39
C GLY A 191 1.61 -1.30 -2.52
N LYS A 192 0.45 -1.38 -1.83
CA LYS A 192 -0.01 -0.42 -0.83
C LYS A 192 -0.07 -1.11 0.54
N TYR A 193 0.62 -0.52 1.52
CA TYR A 193 0.68 -0.97 2.90
C TYR A 193 0.45 0.22 3.83
N LEU A 194 -0.26 -0.02 4.92
CA LEU A 194 -0.44 0.95 6.00
C LEU A 194 0.30 0.42 7.22
N VAL A 195 1.38 1.08 7.64
CA VAL A 195 2.12 0.70 8.85
C VAL A 195 1.71 1.63 10.00
N LYS A 196 1.09 1.07 11.03
CA LYS A 196 0.66 1.82 12.22
C LYS A 196 1.81 1.88 13.20
N ALA A 197 2.06 3.04 13.78
CA ALA A 197 3.09 3.21 14.79
C ALA A 197 2.82 4.42 15.67
N LYS A 198 3.59 4.53 16.74
CA LYS A 198 3.63 5.72 17.58
C LYS A 198 4.99 6.38 17.43
N VAL A 199 5.01 7.66 17.09
CA VAL A 199 6.21 8.50 17.18
C VAL A 199 5.90 9.55 18.21
N GLN A 200 6.58 9.51 19.34
CA GLN A 200 6.31 10.42 20.45
C GLN A 200 7.59 11.07 20.95
N ASP A 201 7.40 12.22 21.57
CA ASP A 201 8.43 12.87 22.37
C ASP A 201 8.73 12.04 23.63
N ASP A 202 10.01 11.80 23.95
CA ASP A 202 10.40 11.03 25.12
C ASP A 202 10.36 11.83 26.44
N PHE A 203 10.00 13.12 26.40
CA PHE A 203 9.61 13.92 27.57
C PHE A 203 8.19 13.65 28.00
N SER A 204 7.36 13.15 27.07
CA SER A 204 5.98 12.79 27.32
C SER A 204 5.91 11.39 27.95
N PRO A 205 4.97 11.14 28.88
CA PRO A 205 4.80 9.81 29.46
C PRO A 205 4.65 8.76 28.37
N LEU A 206 5.40 7.67 28.52
CA LEU A 206 5.29 6.53 27.63
C LEU A 206 3.93 5.86 27.80
N VAL A 207 2.99 6.15 26.90
CA VAL A 207 1.68 5.47 26.88
C VAL A 207 1.76 4.26 25.97
N ILE A 208 2.01 3.08 26.56
CA ILE A 208 1.92 1.77 25.88
C ILE A 208 0.49 1.24 26.08
N ASN A 209 -0.43 1.68 25.23
CA ASN A 209 -1.83 1.23 25.25
C ASN A 209 -2.26 0.60 23.91
N GLY A 210 -1.30 0.23 23.07
CA GLY A 210 -1.55 -0.29 21.72
C GLY A 210 -2.10 0.75 20.74
N GLN A 211 -2.24 2.02 21.14
CA GLN A 211 -2.67 3.08 20.23
C GLN A 211 -1.50 3.61 19.41
N TYR A 212 -1.78 3.86 18.14
CA TYR A 212 -0.89 4.56 17.22
C TYR A 212 -1.26 6.06 17.19
N ASN A 213 -0.28 6.93 16.96
CA ASN A 213 -0.52 8.35 16.67
C ASN A 213 -0.12 8.71 15.23
N THR A 214 0.40 7.74 14.47
CA THR A 214 0.77 7.91 13.08
C THR A 214 0.49 6.67 12.25
N VAL A 215 0.26 6.88 10.96
CA VAL A 215 0.13 5.83 9.94
C VAL A 215 1.06 6.19 8.79
N PHE A 216 2.01 5.30 8.53
CA PHE A 216 2.92 5.35 7.39
C PHE A 216 2.28 4.61 6.22
N GLU A 217 1.74 5.34 5.24
CA GLU A 217 1.29 4.75 3.97
C GLU A 217 2.51 4.53 3.07
N VAL A 218 2.82 3.27 2.79
CA VAL A 218 3.80 2.86 1.77
C VAL A 218 3.04 2.49 0.51
N LYS A 219 3.23 3.25 -0.56
CA LYS A 219 2.56 3.03 -1.85
C LYS A 219 3.56 3.09 -3.00
N ARG A 220 3.94 1.92 -3.51
CA ARG A 220 4.80 1.77 -4.69
C ARG A 220 6.09 2.60 -4.59
N ASN A 221 6.88 2.34 -3.54
CA ASN A 221 8.13 3.04 -3.18
C ASN A 221 7.96 4.51 -2.76
N LYS A 222 6.74 4.95 -2.45
CA LYS A 222 6.49 6.26 -1.86
C LYS A 222 5.98 6.10 -0.45
N LEU A 223 6.47 6.95 0.44
CA LEU A 223 6.04 7.05 1.82
C LEU A 223 5.24 8.34 1.99
N SER A 224 4.10 8.23 2.66
CA SER A 224 3.35 9.37 3.14
C SER A 224 2.88 9.12 4.56
N ILE A 225 2.78 10.19 5.35
CA ILE A 225 2.34 10.15 6.74
C ILE A 225 0.92 10.71 6.79
N GLU A 226 -0.07 9.89 7.15
CA GLU A 226 -1.49 10.30 7.09
C GLU A 226 -1.88 11.22 8.26
N MET A 227 -1.29 11.06 9.43
CA MET A 227 -1.57 11.85 10.64
C MET A 227 -0.33 12.66 11.01
N ILE A 228 -0.26 13.90 10.53
CA ILE A 228 0.86 14.81 10.79
C ILE A 228 0.55 15.65 12.04
N SER A 229 1.34 15.43 13.09
CA SER A 229 1.51 16.30 14.26
C SER A 229 2.98 16.76 14.29
N ASP A 230 3.34 17.65 15.22
CA ASP A 230 4.73 18.08 15.38
C ASP A 230 5.67 16.89 15.67
N GLU A 231 5.23 15.92 16.45
CA GLU A 231 5.98 14.70 16.79
C GLU A 231 6.13 13.76 15.58
N THR A 232 5.09 13.64 14.74
CA THR A 232 5.06 12.69 13.62
C THR A 232 5.53 13.30 12.30
N ASN A 233 5.78 14.61 12.27
CA ASN A 233 6.31 15.29 11.09
C ASN A 233 7.80 14.96 10.89
N LEU A 234 8.07 13.96 10.06
CA LEU A 234 9.42 13.61 9.62
C LEU A 234 9.88 14.40 8.38
N ALA A 235 9.03 15.24 7.79
CA ALA A 235 9.38 15.94 6.55
C ALA A 235 10.30 17.16 6.76
N VAL A 236 10.50 17.60 8.01
CA VAL A 236 11.33 18.75 8.34
C VAL A 236 12.36 18.36 9.41
N LYS A 237 13.65 18.49 9.07
CA LYS A 237 14.74 18.50 10.06
C LYS A 237 14.94 19.93 10.55
N ILE A 238 14.89 20.15 11.86
CA ILE A 238 15.12 21.47 12.46
C ILE A 238 16.57 21.54 12.95
N SER A 239 17.21 22.70 12.78
CA SER A 239 18.55 22.97 13.28
C SER A 239 18.50 23.22 14.78
N GLU A 240 18.68 22.17 15.58
CA GLU A 240 18.64 22.25 17.05
C GLU A 240 19.99 22.53 17.71
N PHE A 241 21.09 22.41 16.96
CA PHE A 241 22.45 22.67 17.43
C PHE A 241 23.12 23.75 16.62
N TYR A 242 24.12 24.39 17.21
CA TYR A 242 24.85 25.46 16.56
C TYR A 242 26.31 25.54 17.02
N ASN A 243 27.22 25.75 16.07
CA ASN A 243 28.64 25.90 16.34
C ASN A 243 29.20 27.09 15.55
N ASP A 244 29.84 28.02 16.25
CA ASP A 244 30.36 29.29 15.75
C ASP A 244 31.59 29.12 14.82
N SER A 245 32.26 27.97 14.84
CA SER A 245 33.47 27.69 14.04
C SER A 245 33.22 27.56 12.54
N LYS A 246 31.97 27.34 12.12
CA LYS A 246 31.60 27.18 10.70
C LYS A 246 30.96 28.48 10.20
N GLU A 247 31.59 29.15 9.23
CA GLU A 247 31.03 30.35 8.60
C GLU A 247 29.83 29.98 7.73
N THR A 248 28.63 30.40 8.15
CA THR A 248 27.39 30.18 7.38
C THR A 248 26.76 31.53 7.00
N PRO A 249 26.05 31.65 5.85
CA PRO A 249 25.36 32.89 5.48
C PRO A 249 24.28 33.33 6.50
N SER A 250 23.75 32.39 7.28
CA SER A 250 22.71 32.58 8.29
C SER A 250 23.26 32.78 9.71
N LYS A 251 24.58 32.89 9.87
CA LYS A 251 25.29 32.90 11.17
C LYS A 251 24.69 33.89 12.18
N SER A 252 24.44 35.14 11.76
CA SER A 252 23.89 36.18 12.63
C SER A 252 22.44 35.92 13.04
N TYR A 253 21.64 35.32 12.16
CA TYR A 253 20.24 35.00 12.42
C TYR A 253 20.10 33.84 13.41
N VAL A 254 20.84 32.75 13.18
CA VAL A 254 20.81 31.57 14.06
C VAL A 254 21.37 31.92 15.44
N LYS A 255 22.45 32.70 15.50
CA LYS A 255 23.00 33.22 16.75
C LYS A 255 22.00 34.09 17.54
N GLY A 256 21.15 34.85 16.85
CA GLY A 256 20.09 35.63 17.50
C GLY A 256 18.98 34.77 18.10
N ILE A 257 18.71 33.59 17.52
CA ILE A 257 17.64 32.68 17.97
C ILE A 257 18.15 31.75 19.07
N LEU A 258 19.28 31.08 18.85
CA LEU A 258 19.83 30.05 19.73
C LEU A 258 20.82 30.59 20.77
N GLY A 259 21.25 31.84 20.62
CA GLY A 259 22.12 32.50 21.58
C GLY A 259 21.47 32.59 22.96
N ILE A 260 22.28 32.36 23.99
CA ILE A 260 21.88 32.54 25.39
C ILE A 260 22.11 34.01 25.75
N THR A 261 21.03 34.77 25.89
CA THR A 261 21.06 36.19 26.27
C THR A 261 20.83 36.36 27.76
N GLU A 262 21.27 37.49 28.33
CA GLU A 262 20.98 37.84 29.73
C GLU A 262 19.46 37.81 30.01
N GLU A 263 18.64 38.29 29.08
CA GLU A 263 17.17 38.26 29.19
C GLU A 263 16.61 36.84 29.32
N LYS A 264 17.09 35.89 28.52
CA LYS A 264 16.68 34.47 28.63
C LYS A 264 17.09 33.87 29.97
N ILE A 265 18.29 34.18 30.44
CA ILE A 265 18.79 33.73 31.75
C ILE A 265 17.87 34.28 32.86
N GLU A 266 17.56 35.58 32.84
CA GLU A 266 16.66 36.20 33.82
C GLU A 266 15.25 35.59 33.81
N GLU A 267 14.75 35.15 32.64
CA GLU A 267 13.47 34.46 32.54
C GLU A 267 13.53 33.06 33.17
N ILE A 268 14.58 32.30 32.86
CA ILE A 268 14.80 30.96 33.44
C ILE A 268 14.99 31.05 34.96
N GLU A 269 15.69 32.05 35.47
CA GLU A 269 15.88 32.28 36.89
C GLU A 269 14.56 32.47 37.66
N LYS A 270 13.52 33.01 37.01
CA LYS A 270 12.18 33.20 37.60
C LYS A 270 11.38 31.89 37.72
N LEU A 271 11.79 30.82 37.03
CA LEU A 271 11.12 29.52 37.12
C LEU A 271 11.30 28.90 38.52
N PRO A 272 10.38 28.03 38.97
CA PRO A 272 10.57 27.27 40.21
C PRO A 272 11.84 26.42 40.19
N GLU A 273 12.42 26.16 41.37
CA GLU A 273 13.63 25.31 41.51
C GLU A 273 13.44 23.89 40.97
N SER A 274 12.20 23.38 40.99
CA SER A 274 11.88 22.07 40.44
C SER A 274 11.77 22.05 38.91
N ALA A 275 11.85 23.20 38.23
CA ALA A 275 11.62 23.30 36.80
C ALA A 275 12.66 22.51 35.98
N VAL A 276 12.17 21.96 34.87
CA VAL A 276 12.94 21.15 33.93
C VAL A 276 12.73 21.73 32.55
N LEU A 277 13.84 22.01 31.87
CA LEU A 277 13.90 22.54 30.52
C LEU A 277 14.08 21.38 29.55
N LYS A 278 13.22 21.29 28.55
CA LYS A 278 13.47 20.47 27.36
C LYS A 278 14.31 21.31 26.41
N ALA A 279 15.57 20.93 26.23
CA ALA A 279 16.49 21.77 25.50
C ALA A 279 17.57 20.99 24.73
N SER A 280 17.94 21.56 23.59
CA SER A 280 19.14 21.23 22.83
C SER A 280 20.21 22.24 23.22
N ILE A 281 21.32 21.80 23.79
CA ILE A 281 22.43 22.65 24.22
C ILE A 281 23.65 22.39 23.35
N SER A 282 24.36 23.44 22.94
CA SER A 282 25.59 23.31 22.14
C SER A 282 26.82 23.77 22.92
N PHE A 283 27.90 23.02 22.74
CA PHE A 283 29.22 23.30 23.31
C PHE A 283 29.90 24.46 22.55
N PRO A 284 30.89 25.15 23.17
CA PRO A 284 31.65 26.21 22.50
C PRO A 284 32.35 25.73 21.23
N GLU A 285 32.92 24.53 21.30
CA GLU A 285 33.54 23.81 20.20
C GLU A 285 33.10 22.35 20.29
N SER A 286 33.23 21.62 19.18
CA SER A 286 32.89 20.19 19.18
C SER A 286 33.92 19.44 20.03
N ILE A 287 33.45 18.60 20.96
CA ILE A 287 34.31 17.86 21.90
C ILE A 287 34.27 16.35 21.62
N PRO A 288 35.32 15.58 21.98
CA PRO A 288 35.31 14.12 21.84
C PRO A 288 34.13 13.46 22.57
N LEU A 289 33.69 12.31 22.09
CA LEU A 289 32.57 11.58 22.68
C LEU A 289 32.85 11.17 24.14
N GLU A 290 34.08 10.82 24.49
CA GLU A 290 34.49 10.53 25.87
C GLU A 290 34.22 11.72 26.79
N GLU A 291 34.68 12.92 26.40
CA GLU A 291 34.47 14.16 27.16
C GLU A 291 32.97 14.51 27.25
N THR A 292 32.22 14.19 26.19
CA THR A 292 30.76 14.34 26.19
C THR A 292 30.11 13.46 27.26
N LEU A 293 30.51 12.19 27.36
CA LEU A 293 29.99 11.26 28.36
C LEU A 293 30.40 11.64 29.80
N GLU A 294 31.60 12.20 29.97
CA GLU A 294 32.01 12.80 31.24
C GLU A 294 31.13 14.00 31.61
N PHE A 295 30.83 14.89 30.65
CA PHE A 295 29.91 16.00 30.84
C PHE A 295 28.52 15.53 31.30
N LEU A 296 27.94 14.49 30.67
CA LEU A 296 26.63 13.96 31.10
C LEU A 296 26.64 13.48 32.56
N LYS A 297 27.74 12.86 33.02
CA LYS A 297 27.89 12.33 34.37
C LYS A 297 28.00 13.42 35.45
N VAL A 298 28.41 14.64 35.09
CA VAL A 298 28.45 15.79 36.01
C VAL A 298 27.05 16.20 36.45
N TYR A 299 26.03 15.95 35.63
CA TYR A 299 24.65 16.38 35.84
C TYR A 299 23.69 15.19 35.95
N PRO A 300 23.84 14.31 36.97
CA PRO A 300 23.07 13.07 37.09
C PRO A 300 21.57 13.28 37.36
N ASP A 301 21.20 14.48 37.79
CA ASP A 301 19.83 14.89 38.08
C ASP A 301 19.08 15.42 36.85
N SER A 302 19.82 15.66 35.75
CA SER A 302 19.30 15.97 34.42
C SER A 302 19.33 14.71 33.56
N ARG A 303 18.40 14.59 32.60
CA ARG A 303 18.30 13.41 31.73
C ARG A 303 18.64 13.77 30.30
N PHE A 304 19.80 13.35 29.83
CA PHE A 304 20.19 13.48 28.43
C PHE A 304 19.75 12.26 27.64
N VAL A 305 19.14 12.49 26.48
CA VAL A 305 18.52 11.42 25.67
C VAL A 305 19.07 11.38 24.25
N TRP A 306 19.83 12.39 23.84
CA TRP A 306 20.40 12.42 22.50
C TRP A 306 21.71 13.23 22.45
N ILE A 307 22.70 12.75 21.70
CA ILE A 307 23.98 13.43 21.46
C ILE A 307 24.01 13.89 20.00
N GLY A 308 24.17 15.20 19.78
CA GLY A 308 24.38 15.76 18.46
C GLY A 308 25.82 15.60 18.03
N LEU A 309 26.04 15.03 16.85
CA LEU A 309 27.37 14.76 16.34
C LEU A 309 27.79 15.79 15.29
N ASP A 310 29.05 16.17 15.33
CA ASP A 310 29.65 17.03 14.33
C ASP A 310 30.31 16.20 13.22
N SER A 311 30.16 16.63 11.96
CA SER A 311 30.74 16.01 10.77
C SER A 311 31.47 17.04 9.89
N LYS A 312 32.47 16.57 9.13
CA LYS A 312 33.24 17.47 8.24
C LYS A 312 32.37 17.91 7.07
N GLU A 313 31.61 16.98 6.49
CA GLU A 313 30.61 17.27 5.46
C GLU A 313 29.19 17.02 5.94
N ARG A 314 28.23 17.78 5.39
CA ARG A 314 26.79 17.67 5.70
C ARG A 314 25.95 17.80 4.44
N PHE A 315 24.75 17.24 4.51
CA PHE A 315 23.77 17.36 3.44
C PHE A 315 23.06 18.72 3.47
N VAL A 316 22.39 19.04 4.58
CA VAL A 316 21.82 20.37 4.83
C VAL A 316 22.63 21.08 5.90
N GLU A 317 22.98 22.33 5.64
CA GLU A 317 23.64 23.19 6.61
C GLU A 317 22.74 23.42 7.83
N GLY A 318 23.26 23.18 9.03
CA GLY A 318 22.51 23.30 10.29
C GLY A 318 21.72 22.06 10.72
N THR A 319 21.61 21.02 9.89
CA THR A 319 21.06 19.73 10.36
C THR A 319 22.17 18.85 10.90
N TYR A 320 21.93 18.22 12.04
CA TYR A 320 22.87 17.33 12.71
C TYR A 320 22.23 15.97 12.86
N ASP A 321 23.00 14.94 12.53
CA ASP A 321 22.67 13.57 12.91
C ASP A 321 23.33 13.28 14.27
N GLY A 322 22.91 12.21 14.94
CA GLY A 322 23.36 11.96 16.29
C GLY A 322 23.01 10.59 16.84
N ILE A 323 23.20 10.44 18.14
CA ILE A 323 23.00 9.17 18.84
C ILE A 323 21.84 9.33 19.81
N ASN A 324 20.75 8.61 19.57
CA ASN A 324 19.74 8.38 20.59
C ASN A 324 20.30 7.49 21.71
N LEU A 325 20.31 8.05 22.92
CA LEU A 325 20.76 7.43 24.16
C LEU A 325 19.64 6.63 24.84
N MET A 326 18.39 6.87 24.46
CA MET A 326 17.25 6.09 24.89
C MET A 326 16.97 4.93 23.93
N GLN A 327 17.15 3.71 24.42
CA GLN A 327 16.65 2.53 23.76
C GLN A 327 15.35 2.09 24.42
N VAL A 328 14.25 2.10 23.67
CA VAL A 328 12.94 1.73 24.23
C VAL A 328 12.37 0.44 23.63
N ILE A 329 12.86 0.04 22.46
CA ILE A 329 12.52 -1.23 21.83
C ILE A 329 13.71 -2.19 21.88
N GLY A 330 13.45 -3.42 22.30
CA GLY A 330 14.36 -4.54 22.13
C GLY A 330 14.01 -5.33 20.87
N TYR A 331 15.01 -5.59 20.04
CA TYR A 331 14.92 -6.47 18.88
C TYR A 331 15.77 -7.71 19.12
N ASP A 332 15.24 -8.88 18.75
CA ASP A 332 16.00 -10.12 18.80
C ASP A 332 16.65 -10.37 17.44
N PHE A 333 17.96 -10.10 17.35
CA PHE A 333 18.72 -10.26 16.12
C PHE A 333 19.27 -11.67 15.99
N ASN A 334 19.27 -12.18 14.76
CA ASN A 334 19.97 -13.43 14.47
C ASN A 334 21.51 -13.25 14.56
N ASN A 335 22.24 -14.37 14.61
CA ASN A 335 23.70 -14.34 14.76
C ASN A 335 24.43 -13.62 13.62
N GLN A 336 23.94 -13.74 12.38
CA GLN A 336 24.59 -13.09 11.22
C GLN A 336 24.52 -11.56 11.34
N VAL A 337 23.41 -11.05 11.88
CA VAL A 337 23.19 -9.62 12.09
C VAL A 337 24.04 -9.10 13.23
N LYS A 338 24.13 -9.85 14.34
CA LYS A 338 25.02 -9.52 15.47
C LYS A 338 26.49 -9.48 15.05
N GLU A 339 26.90 -10.35 14.12
CA GLU A 339 28.26 -10.36 13.55
C GLU A 339 28.49 -9.21 12.57
N LYS A 340 27.52 -8.91 11.70
CA LYS A 340 27.66 -7.87 10.67
C LYS A 340 27.49 -6.44 11.22
N TYR A 341 26.64 -6.26 12.22
CA TYR A 341 26.34 -4.97 12.84
C TYR A 341 26.50 -5.10 14.37
N PRO A 342 27.75 -5.14 14.87
CA PRO A 342 28.00 -5.26 16.30
C PRO A 342 27.43 -4.04 17.05
N SER A 343 26.92 -4.25 18.26
CA SER A 343 26.33 -3.20 19.09
C SER A 343 25.22 -2.38 18.41
N LEU A 344 24.55 -2.92 17.37
CA LEU A 344 23.44 -2.27 16.67
C LEU A 344 22.37 -1.73 17.65
N MET A 345 22.18 -2.48 18.73
CA MET A 345 21.46 -2.11 19.93
C MET A 345 22.32 -2.39 21.16
N LEU A 346 22.41 -1.42 22.07
CA LEU A 346 23.31 -1.49 23.24
C LEU A 346 22.73 -2.35 24.36
N GLY A 347 21.40 -2.42 24.49
CA GLY A 347 20.72 -3.27 25.46
C GLY A 347 20.99 -2.90 26.93
N LYS A 348 21.51 -1.69 27.17
CA LYS A 348 21.82 -1.12 28.49
C LYS A 348 21.50 0.37 28.50
N ASP A 349 21.50 0.96 29.70
CA ASP A 349 21.30 2.39 29.85
C ASP A 349 22.47 3.14 29.21
N ALA A 350 22.18 4.23 28.49
CA ALA A 350 23.23 5.02 27.84
C ALA A 350 24.26 5.60 28.81
N SER A 351 23.89 5.84 30.06
CA SER A 351 24.84 6.29 31.10
C SER A 351 25.90 5.24 31.44
N GLU A 352 25.67 3.97 31.09
CA GLU A 352 26.58 2.84 31.29
C GLU A 352 27.40 2.48 30.03
N CYS A 353 27.20 3.19 28.92
CA CYS A 353 27.92 2.98 27.68
C CYS A 353 29.29 3.69 27.69
N THR A 354 30.29 3.04 27.09
CA THR A 354 31.57 3.69 26.77
C THR A 354 31.47 4.43 25.43
N ALA A 355 32.40 5.33 25.17
CA ALA A 355 32.49 6.00 23.87
C ALA A 355 32.70 4.98 22.74
N GLU A 356 33.61 4.02 22.92
CA GLU A 356 33.87 2.93 21.95
C GLU A 356 32.59 2.16 21.57
N GLU A 357 31.74 1.83 22.55
CA GLU A 357 30.47 1.12 22.30
C GLU A 357 29.46 2.00 21.55
N LEU A 358 29.39 3.29 21.87
CA LEU A 358 28.52 4.24 21.18
C LEU A 358 28.99 4.50 19.74
N GLU A 359 30.31 4.58 19.51
CA GLU A 359 30.90 4.69 18.17
C GLU A 359 30.59 3.45 17.34
N GLU A 360 30.78 2.25 17.91
CA GLU A 360 30.44 0.99 17.23
C GLU A 360 28.95 0.91 16.92
N CYS A 361 28.09 1.29 17.88
CA CYS A 361 26.65 1.35 17.69
C CYS A 361 26.25 2.31 16.56
N TYR A 362 26.79 3.53 16.56
CA TYR A 362 26.50 4.53 15.54
C TYR A 362 26.95 4.07 14.15
N ARG A 363 28.16 3.50 14.03
CA ARG A 363 28.67 2.92 12.78
C ARG A 363 27.78 1.78 12.27
N SER A 364 27.40 0.84 13.13
CA SER A 364 26.50 -0.26 12.78
C SER A 364 25.14 0.21 12.30
N ARG A 365 24.60 1.26 12.93
CA ARG A 365 23.33 1.90 12.53
C ARG A 365 23.43 2.62 11.18
N LEU A 366 24.54 3.29 10.88
CA LEU A 366 24.77 3.85 9.54
C LEU A 366 24.92 2.74 8.49
N GLN A 367 25.65 1.68 8.80
CA GLN A 367 25.90 0.58 7.87
C GLN A 367 24.61 -0.17 7.50
N ILE A 368 23.73 -0.46 8.47
CA ILE A 368 22.47 -1.14 8.16
C ILE A 368 21.54 -0.27 7.30
N LEU A 369 21.54 1.05 7.47
CA LEU A 369 20.80 1.95 6.58
C LEU A 369 21.37 1.95 5.16
N ASN A 370 22.71 1.95 5.01
CA ASN A 370 23.38 1.82 3.71
C ASN A 370 23.07 0.49 3.02
N ASP A 371 22.98 -0.60 3.79
CA ASP A 371 22.64 -1.91 3.28
C ASP A 371 21.13 -2.05 2.91
N ASN A 372 20.32 -1.04 3.20
CA ASN A 372 18.88 -0.96 2.89
C ASN A 372 18.52 0.23 1.99
N PRO A 373 19.05 0.33 0.77
CA PRO A 373 18.83 1.48 -0.11
C PRO A 373 17.37 1.69 -0.52
N ASP A 374 16.54 0.63 -0.56
CA ASP A 374 15.11 0.77 -0.88
C ASP A 374 14.31 1.42 0.25
N PHE A 375 14.70 1.19 1.52
CA PHE A 375 14.17 1.94 2.65
C PHE A 375 14.59 3.41 2.59
N MET A 376 15.84 3.70 2.25
CA MET A 376 16.31 5.09 2.11
C MET A 376 15.60 5.84 0.98
N LYS A 377 15.36 5.19 -0.18
CA LYS A 377 14.51 5.75 -1.25
C LYS A 377 13.11 6.09 -0.75
N LEU A 378 12.55 5.20 0.08
CA LEU A 378 11.24 5.39 0.67
C LEU A 378 11.23 6.61 1.60
N MET A 379 12.22 6.78 2.48
CA MET A 379 12.35 7.94 3.35
C MET A 379 12.50 9.26 2.56
N ASN A 380 13.33 9.27 1.52
CA ASN A 380 13.55 10.48 0.70
C ASN A 380 12.27 10.91 -0.03
N SER A 381 11.38 9.97 -0.36
CA SER A 381 10.07 10.32 -0.94
C SER A 381 9.14 11.05 0.04
N CYS A 382 9.38 10.94 1.35
CA CYS A 382 8.59 11.61 2.40
C CYS A 382 9.08 13.03 2.70
N ILE A 383 10.39 13.29 2.57
CA ILE A 383 11.05 14.52 3.05
C ILE A 383 10.91 15.69 2.05
N GLY A 384 10.36 15.45 0.86
CA GLY A 384 9.93 16.50 -0.07
C GLY A 384 11.05 17.24 -0.80
N ASP A 385 12.32 16.96 -0.49
CA ASP A 385 13.47 17.41 -1.25
C ASP A 385 13.93 16.25 -2.16
N PRO A 386 14.02 16.43 -3.50
CA PRO A 386 14.65 15.46 -4.40
C PRO A 386 16.17 15.42 -4.13
N VAL A 387 16.53 14.89 -2.97
CA VAL A 387 17.91 14.62 -2.58
C VAL A 387 18.49 13.59 -3.54
N ASN A 388 19.71 13.82 -4.01
CA ASN A 388 20.46 12.78 -4.69
C ASN A 388 20.77 11.67 -3.67
N LEU A 389 20.03 10.56 -3.74
CA LEU A 389 20.22 9.37 -2.90
C LEU A 389 21.68 8.92 -2.87
N GLU A 390 22.39 9.06 -4.00
CA GLU A 390 23.81 8.73 -4.10
C GLU A 390 24.64 9.62 -3.16
N ARG A 391 24.35 10.93 -3.11
CA ARG A 391 25.05 11.87 -2.24
C ARG A 391 24.81 11.57 -0.76
N GLU A 392 23.60 11.20 -0.38
CA GLU A 392 23.31 10.79 1.00
C GLU A 392 24.04 9.51 1.41
N GLN A 393 24.14 8.55 0.50
CA GLN A 393 24.91 7.35 0.73
C GLN A 393 26.41 7.66 0.85
N GLU A 394 26.96 8.46 -0.07
CA GLU A 394 28.35 8.93 -0.02
C GLU A 394 28.66 9.63 1.31
N LEU A 395 27.75 10.48 1.81
CA LEU A 395 27.93 11.18 3.09
C LEU A 395 27.96 10.20 4.27
N ARG A 396 27.13 9.15 4.26
CA ARG A 396 27.17 8.11 5.31
C ARG A 396 28.45 7.27 5.24
N GLU A 397 28.92 6.94 4.04
CA GLU A 397 30.20 6.22 3.84
C GLU A 397 31.41 7.07 4.28
N LEU A 398 31.40 8.36 3.93
CA LEU A 398 32.39 9.32 4.41
C LEU A 398 32.34 9.40 5.94
N ARG A 399 31.14 9.44 6.53
CA ARG A 399 30.97 9.49 7.98
C ARG A 399 31.52 8.26 8.69
N ILE A 400 31.29 7.07 8.14
CA ILE A 400 31.89 5.83 8.66
C ILE A 400 33.43 5.93 8.63
N SER A 401 33.99 6.43 7.53
CA SER A 401 35.44 6.62 7.38
C SER A 401 36.00 7.66 8.36
N GLU A 402 35.28 8.77 8.59
CA GLU A 402 35.67 9.80 9.57
C GLU A 402 35.77 9.23 10.99
N ILE A 403 34.81 8.40 11.39
CA ILE A 403 34.80 7.77 12.71
C ILE A 403 36.03 6.87 12.90
N GLU A 404 36.41 6.13 11.87
CA GLU A 404 37.58 5.24 11.92
C GLU A 404 38.92 6.00 12.00
N GLU A 405 38.99 7.23 11.49
CA GLU A 405 40.20 8.05 11.50
C GLU A 405 40.31 8.94 12.75
N ASP A 406 39.24 9.64 13.09
CA ASP A 406 39.25 10.74 14.08
C ASP A 406 38.38 10.48 15.32
N GLY A 407 37.55 9.42 15.31
CA GLY A 407 36.53 9.19 16.33
C GLY A 407 35.31 10.12 16.19
N LEU A 408 34.39 10.05 17.16
CA LEU A 408 33.20 10.89 17.19
C LEU A 408 33.40 12.17 18.02
N TYR A 409 33.04 13.29 17.41
CA TYR A 409 32.92 14.57 18.09
C TYR A 409 31.45 14.96 18.23
N SER A 410 31.08 15.45 19.40
CA SER A 410 29.76 15.99 19.67
C SER A 410 29.76 17.52 19.54
N ILE A 411 28.70 18.05 18.97
CA ILE A 411 28.45 19.51 18.96
C ILE A 411 27.66 19.94 20.19
N GLY A 412 26.94 19.01 20.81
CA GLY A 412 25.99 19.31 21.86
C GLY A 412 25.19 18.10 22.27
N VAL A 413 24.29 18.31 23.22
CA VAL A 413 23.38 17.28 23.71
C VAL A 413 21.97 17.81 23.84
N TYR A 414 21.01 16.91 23.72
CA TYR A 414 19.60 17.20 23.94
C TYR A 414 19.09 16.41 25.13
N GLY A 415 18.26 17.06 25.94
CA GLY A 415 17.62 16.40 27.06
C GLY A 415 16.75 17.28 27.93
N TYR A 416 16.49 16.74 29.11
CA TYR A 416 15.63 17.28 30.16
C TYR A 416 16.49 17.78 31.30
N ILE A 417 16.80 19.07 31.22
CA ILE A 417 17.83 19.70 32.03
C ILE A 417 17.16 20.44 33.17
N ARG A 418 17.57 20.16 34.41
CA ARG A 418 17.07 20.95 35.55
C ARG A 418 17.49 22.39 35.39
N LYS A 419 16.61 23.31 35.79
CA LYS A 419 16.88 24.75 35.79
C LYS A 419 18.26 25.08 36.35
N GLN A 420 18.60 24.56 37.53
CA GLN A 420 19.88 24.88 38.19
C GLN A 420 21.10 24.32 37.43
N ASP A 421 20.97 23.13 36.85
CA ASP A 421 22.04 22.51 36.06
C ASP A 421 22.30 23.33 34.79
N PHE A 422 21.24 23.74 34.10
CA PHE A 422 21.35 24.62 32.93
C PHE A 422 22.04 25.94 33.27
N LEU A 423 21.64 26.61 34.35
CA LEU A 423 22.27 27.87 34.78
C LEU A 423 23.74 27.68 35.14
N ASN A 424 24.12 26.54 35.72
CA ASN A 424 25.52 26.22 36.02
C ASN A 424 26.34 26.04 34.74
N MET A 425 25.83 25.28 33.76
CA MET A 425 26.47 25.07 32.44
C MET A 425 26.69 26.38 31.67
N VAL A 426 25.76 27.33 31.77
CA VAL A 426 25.91 28.65 31.15
C VAL A 426 26.95 29.48 31.89
N LYS A 427 26.95 29.42 33.22
CA LYS A 427 27.86 30.21 34.07
C LYS A 427 29.31 29.76 33.97
N ASP A 428 29.56 28.46 33.86
CA ASP A 428 30.92 27.90 33.71
C ASP A 428 31.42 27.94 32.26
N GLY A 429 30.55 28.29 31.30
CA GLY A 429 30.88 28.44 29.90
C GLY A 429 30.90 27.13 29.11
N SER A 430 30.46 26.01 29.71
CA SER A 430 30.34 24.72 29.04
C SER A 430 29.25 24.73 27.96
N VAL A 431 28.27 25.63 28.05
CA VAL A 431 27.19 25.78 27.06
C VAL A 431 27.09 27.25 26.62
N VAL A 432 27.06 27.45 25.31
CA VAL A 432 27.00 28.79 24.69
C VAL A 432 25.76 29.04 23.84
N TYR A 433 25.09 27.97 23.43
CA TYR A 433 23.84 28.02 22.66
C TYR A 433 22.83 27.04 23.25
N ALA A 434 21.56 27.45 23.24
CA ALA A 434 20.47 26.61 23.68
C ALA A 434 19.19 26.89 22.87
N ASP A 435 18.59 25.83 22.35
CA ASP A 435 17.20 25.80 21.91
C ASP A 435 16.34 25.28 23.07
N ILE A 436 15.52 26.12 23.69
CA ILE A 436 14.62 25.70 24.78
C ILE A 436 13.22 25.54 24.18
N GLN A 437 12.80 24.28 24.04
CA GLN A 437 11.59 23.92 23.32
C GLN A 437 10.36 23.88 24.24
N ASP A 438 10.54 23.48 25.49
CA ASP A 438 9.46 23.38 26.47
C ASP A 438 9.99 23.47 27.91
N VAL A 439 9.11 23.80 28.87
CA VAL A 439 9.43 23.91 30.30
C VAL A 439 8.34 23.25 31.13
N LYS A 440 8.72 22.25 31.93
CA LYS A 440 7.85 21.64 32.95
C LYS A 440 8.21 22.15 34.34
N LEU A 441 7.21 22.28 35.21
CA LEU A 441 7.46 22.68 36.61
C LEU A 441 8.18 21.59 37.41
N SER A 442 8.11 20.33 36.98
CA SER A 442 8.90 19.20 37.53
C SER A 442 8.87 18.00 36.59
N PHE A 443 9.76 17.03 36.79
CA PHE A 443 9.74 15.72 36.11
C PHE A 443 8.43 14.93 36.32
N PHE A 444 7.67 15.22 37.37
CA PHE A 444 6.47 14.47 37.76
C PHE A 444 5.16 15.16 37.37
N ASN A 445 5.22 16.35 36.77
CA ASN A 445 4.01 16.97 36.23
C ASN A 445 3.67 16.33 34.88
N HIS A 446 2.56 15.59 34.88
CA HIS A 446 1.92 15.03 33.69
C HIS A 446 0.83 15.95 33.17
#